data_AF-A0A6T6W821-F1
#
_entry.id   AF-A0A6T6W821-F1
#
_cell.length_a   1.000
_cell.length_b   1.000
_cell.length_c   1.000
_cell.angle_alpha   90.00
_cell.angle_beta   90.00
_cell.angle_gamma   90.00
#
_symmetry.space_group_name_H-M   'P 1'
#
loop_
_entity.id
_entity.type
_entity.pdbx_description
1 polymer ?
#
loop_
_entity_poly.entity_id
_entity_poly.type
_entity_poly.pdbx_seq_one_letter_code
_entity_poly.pdbx_strand_id
1 'polypeptide(L)'
;VTKKMDIWKLPDVMCIQLKRFEYTRNWRNKIGTHVEFPLEGLNMAPHTLSPEDKKNSVYDLYAVSCHGGGLGGGHYWAYVRNLTDKKWYRMDDSSTSAMPESNVVTSEAYLLFYARRGFGDKPSAKVTKPEGELDKEKTS
;
A
#
# COMPACT_ATOMS: atom_id res chain seq x y z
N VAL A 1 7.46 5.87 -35.28
CA VAL A 1 6.16 5.58 -34.64
C VAL A 1 6.36 5.58 -33.14
N THR A 2 5.64 6.41 -32.38
CA THR A 2 5.76 6.49 -30.92
C THR A 2 4.63 5.70 -30.28
N LYS A 3 4.97 4.76 -29.39
CA LYS A 3 3.98 3.98 -28.64
C LYS A 3 3.62 4.74 -27.36
N LYS A 4 2.33 4.93 -27.11
CA LYS A 4 1.79 5.55 -25.88
C LYS A 4 0.92 4.54 -25.14
N MET A 5 0.97 4.56 -23.81
CA MET A 5 0.06 3.83 -22.93
C MET A 5 -0.60 4.85 -22.00
N ASP A 6 -1.91 4.72 -21.81
CA ASP A 6 -2.73 5.60 -20.98
C ASP A 6 -3.59 4.74 -20.04
N ILE A 7 -3.93 5.27 -18.86
CA ILE A 7 -4.82 4.59 -17.92
C ILE A 7 -6.27 4.97 -18.27
N TRP A 8 -7.13 3.98 -18.50
CA TRP A 8 -8.54 4.24 -18.77
C TRP A 8 -9.35 4.45 -17.49
N LYS A 9 -9.18 3.56 -16.50
CA LYS A 9 -9.92 3.56 -15.24
C LYS A 9 -8.97 3.48 -14.06
N LEU A 10 -9.25 4.25 -13.02
CA LEU A 10 -8.49 4.21 -11.77
C LEU A 10 -9.14 3.23 -10.76
N PRO A 11 -8.36 2.39 -10.06
CA PRO A 11 -8.88 1.47 -9.05
C PRO A 11 -9.04 2.17 -7.70
N ASP A 12 -9.93 1.71 -6.82
CA ASP A 12 -10.04 2.29 -5.47
C ASP A 12 -8.80 2.02 -4.59
N VAL A 13 -8.15 0.86 -4.82
CA VAL A 13 -6.84 0.53 -4.24
C VAL A 13 -5.85 0.35 -5.38
N MET A 14 -4.82 1.19 -5.39
CA MET A 14 -3.78 1.18 -6.40
C MET A 14 -2.50 0.57 -5.83
N CYS A 15 -1.99 -0.46 -6.51
CA CYS A 15 -0.69 -1.06 -6.24
C CYS A 15 0.30 -0.60 -7.31
N ILE A 16 1.37 0.08 -6.90
CA ILE A 16 2.45 0.52 -7.78
C ILE A 16 3.69 -0.31 -7.46
N GLN A 17 4.16 -1.07 -8.44
CA GLN A 17 5.43 -1.79 -8.35
C GLN A 17 6.56 -0.97 -8.94
N LEU A 18 7.59 -0.71 -8.15
CA LEU A 18 8.85 -0.16 -8.63
C LEU A 18 9.65 -1.30 -9.28
N LYS A 19 9.84 -1.23 -10.61
CA LYS A 19 10.57 -2.25 -11.38
C LYS A 19 12.07 -2.15 -11.10
N ARG A 20 12.49 -2.73 -9.98
CA ARG A 20 13.87 -2.63 -9.47
C ARG A 20 14.80 -3.77 -9.88
N PHE A 21 14.31 -4.80 -10.56
CA PHE A 21 15.15 -5.94 -10.93
C PHE A 21 15.42 -5.95 -12.42
N GLU A 22 16.70 -5.93 -12.75
CA GLU A 22 17.19 -6.04 -14.11
C GLU A 22 17.91 -7.36 -14.30
N TYR A 23 17.52 -8.03 -15.39
CA TYR A 23 18.14 -9.27 -15.84
C TYR A 23 18.72 -9.03 -17.23
N THR A 24 20.03 -9.16 -17.33
CA THR A 24 20.73 -9.27 -18.61
C THR A 24 21.39 -10.64 -18.70
N ARG A 25 21.82 -11.02 -19.90
CA ARG A 25 22.47 -12.33 -20.13
C ARG A 25 23.66 -12.59 -19.20
N ASN A 26 24.35 -11.52 -18.79
CA ASN A 26 25.61 -11.61 -18.04
C ASN A 26 25.54 -10.98 -16.64
N TRP A 27 24.47 -10.26 -16.29
CA TRP A 27 24.38 -9.53 -15.03
C TRP A 27 22.97 -9.50 -14.46
N ARG A 28 22.90 -9.65 -13.14
CA ARG A 28 21.69 -9.57 -12.32
C ARG A 28 21.87 -8.43 -11.33
N ASN A 29 21.05 -7.38 -11.42
CA ASN A 29 21.19 -6.22 -10.54
C ASN A 29 19.86 -5.77 -9.94
N LYS A 30 19.93 -5.31 -8.69
CA LYS A 30 18.85 -4.56 -8.07
C LYS A 30 19.14 -3.06 -8.18
N ILE A 31 18.21 -2.32 -8.74
CA ILE A 31 18.24 -0.86 -8.83
C ILE A 31 17.90 -0.27 -7.46
N GLY A 32 18.91 0.31 -6.81
CA GLY A 32 18.82 0.99 -5.51
C GLY A 32 18.43 2.47 -5.59
N THR A 33 18.00 2.97 -6.76
CA THR A 33 17.64 4.38 -6.93
C THR A 33 16.58 4.81 -5.93
N HIS A 34 16.83 5.90 -5.22
CA HIS A 34 15.85 6.52 -4.34
C HIS A 34 14.72 7.12 -5.17
N VAL A 35 13.48 6.72 -4.88
CA VAL A 35 12.29 7.21 -5.57
C VAL A 35 11.45 7.94 -4.55
N GLU A 36 11.30 9.24 -4.74
CA GLU A 36 10.39 10.06 -3.94
C GLU A 36 8.94 9.73 -4.30
N PHE A 37 8.09 9.56 -3.28
CA PHE A 37 6.66 9.34 -3.45
C PHE A 37 5.86 10.04 -2.34
N PRO A 38 4.72 10.67 -2.67
CA PRO A 38 3.94 11.40 -1.68
C PRO A 38 3.17 10.46 -0.75
N LEU A 39 3.22 10.70 0.56
CA LEU A 39 2.44 9.95 1.54
C LEU A 39 0.94 10.26 1.45
N GLU A 40 0.60 11.49 1.07
CA GLU A 40 -0.77 11.96 0.92
C GLU A 40 -0.89 12.80 -0.36
N GLY A 41 -2.07 12.79 -0.96
CA GLY A 41 -2.39 13.72 -2.05
C GLY A 41 -1.80 13.34 -3.42
N LEU A 42 -1.53 12.05 -3.68
CA LEU A 42 -1.10 11.60 -5.01
C LEU A 42 -2.24 11.85 -6.02
N ASN A 43 -2.05 12.83 -6.90
CA ASN A 43 -3.05 13.22 -7.90
C ASN A 43 -2.88 12.44 -9.22
N MET A 44 -3.79 11.51 -9.48
CA MET A 44 -3.80 10.69 -10.70
C MET A 44 -4.66 11.28 -11.85
N ALA A 45 -5.31 12.43 -11.65
CA ALA A 45 -6.13 13.07 -12.69
C ALA A 45 -5.41 13.26 -14.04
N PRO A 46 -4.12 13.67 -14.08
CA PRO A 46 -3.42 13.86 -15.35
C PRO A 46 -3.15 12.56 -16.12
N HIS A 47 -3.22 11.41 -15.45
CA HIS A 47 -2.81 10.11 -15.98
C HIS A 47 -3.97 9.22 -16.40
N THR A 48 -5.22 9.65 -16.19
CA THR A 48 -6.42 8.91 -16.56
C THR A 48 -7.20 9.58 -17.70
N LEU A 49 -7.78 8.76 -18.58
CA LEU A 49 -8.68 9.21 -19.64
C LEU A 49 -10.14 9.31 -19.19
N SER A 50 -10.52 8.63 -18.10
CA SER A 50 -11.90 8.62 -17.57
C SER A 50 -12.28 9.99 -16.97
N PRO A 51 -13.31 10.67 -17.49
CA PRO A 51 -13.80 11.93 -16.92
C PRO A 51 -14.39 11.79 -15.52
N GLU A 52 -14.94 10.61 -15.20
CA GLU A 52 -15.48 10.29 -13.88
C GLU A 52 -14.34 10.19 -12.85
N ASP A 53 -13.30 9.42 -13.18
CA ASP A 53 -12.15 9.23 -12.29
C ASP A 53 -11.38 10.53 -12.08
N LYS A 54 -11.34 11.44 -13.07
CA LYS A 54 -10.71 12.77 -12.89
C LYS A 54 -11.28 13.54 -11.71
N LYS A 55 -12.57 13.37 -11.38
CA LYS A 55 -13.21 14.04 -10.24
C LYS A 55 -12.80 13.44 -8.89
N ASN A 56 -12.40 12.18 -8.86
CA ASN A 56 -11.97 11.47 -7.65
C ASN A 56 -10.73 10.61 -7.92
N SER A 57 -9.58 11.28 -8.01
CA SER A 57 -8.29 10.69 -8.42
C SER A 57 -7.17 10.97 -7.43
N VAL A 58 -7.50 11.42 -6.23
CA VAL A 58 -6.53 11.67 -5.16
C VAL A 58 -6.38 10.41 -4.31
N TYR A 59 -5.13 10.01 -4.09
CA TYR A 59 -4.79 8.82 -3.31
C TYR A 59 -3.87 9.18 -2.15
N ASP A 60 -4.03 8.43 -1.06
CA ASP A 60 -3.17 8.49 0.12
C ASP A 60 -2.50 7.13 0.32
N LEU A 61 -1.20 7.14 0.62
CA LEU A 61 -0.40 5.96 0.87
C LEU A 61 -0.80 5.38 2.23
N TYR A 62 -1.04 4.07 2.27
CA TYR A 62 -1.36 3.38 3.52
C TYR A 62 -0.43 2.19 3.82
N ALA A 63 0.29 1.69 2.81
CA ALA A 63 1.31 0.68 3.04
C ALA A 63 2.45 0.74 2.00
N VAL A 64 3.63 0.31 2.43
CA VAL A 64 4.81 0.11 1.58
C VAL A 64 5.34 -1.29 1.88
N SER A 65 5.50 -2.11 0.85
CA SER A 65 6.33 -3.31 0.96
C SER A 65 7.75 -2.93 0.58
N CYS A 66 8.68 -3.16 1.50
CA CYS A 66 10.09 -2.95 1.31
C CYS A 66 10.78 -4.28 1.01
N HIS A 67 11.85 -4.22 0.22
CA HIS A 67 12.71 -5.36 -0.05
C HIS A 67 14.15 -4.95 0.23
N GLY A 68 14.82 -5.67 1.12
CA GLY A 68 16.27 -5.65 1.33
C GLY A 68 16.96 -6.82 0.62
N GLY A 69 18.25 -6.71 0.33
CA GLY A 69 18.99 -7.75 -0.40
C GLY A 69 18.87 -7.66 -1.92
N GLY A 70 19.30 -8.71 -2.63
CA GLY A 70 19.49 -8.74 -4.09
C GLY A 70 18.68 -9.85 -4.79
N LEU A 71 19.00 -10.15 -6.05
CA LEU A 71 18.25 -11.15 -6.83
C LEU A 71 18.44 -12.59 -6.37
N GLY A 72 19.55 -12.89 -5.68
CA GLY A 72 19.84 -14.24 -5.17
C GLY A 72 19.20 -14.55 -3.81
N GLY A 73 18.54 -13.56 -3.20
CA GLY A 73 18.00 -13.65 -1.85
C GLY A 73 17.82 -12.26 -1.25
N GLY A 74 16.76 -12.12 -0.47
CA GLY A 74 16.41 -10.87 0.18
C GLY A 74 15.40 -11.09 1.28
N HIS A 75 15.06 -9.99 1.94
CA HIS A 75 14.12 -9.97 3.05
C HIS A 75 13.05 -8.91 2.79
N TYR A 76 11.79 -9.26 3.04
CA TYR A 76 10.68 -8.36 2.89
C TYR A 76 10.17 -7.92 4.26
N TRP A 77 9.84 -6.65 4.37
CA TRP A 77 9.11 -6.10 5.50
C TRP A 77 8.08 -5.09 4.99
N ALA A 78 7.20 -4.62 5.87
CA ALA A 78 6.18 -3.65 5.51
C ALA A 78 6.21 -2.43 6.42
N TYR A 79 5.95 -1.26 5.84
CA TYR A 79 5.53 -0.08 6.57
C TYR A 79 4.03 0.10 6.37
N VAL A 80 3.27 0.17 7.45
CA VAL A 80 1.81 0.24 7.39
C VAL A 80 1.33 1.40 8.24
N ARG A 81 0.43 2.22 7.68
CA ARG A 81 -0.25 3.27 8.42
C ARG A 81 -1.48 2.68 9.10
N ASN A 82 -1.53 2.78 10.41
CA ASN A 82 -2.73 2.43 11.15
C ASN A 82 -3.80 3.51 10.90
N LEU A 83 -4.96 3.10 10.39
CA LEU A 83 -6.04 4.01 10.03
C LEU A 83 -6.75 4.61 11.25
N THR A 84 -6.62 4.01 12.44
CA THR A 84 -7.24 4.46 13.69
C THR A 84 -6.45 5.58 14.34
N ASP A 85 -5.15 5.40 14.57
CA ASP A 85 -4.30 6.38 15.26
C ASP A 85 -3.48 7.27 14.30
N LYS A 86 -3.55 6.98 12.99
CA LYS A 86 -2.85 7.67 11.90
C LYS A 86 -1.32 7.56 11.98
N LYS A 87 -0.76 6.64 12.77
CA LYS A 87 0.69 6.42 12.92
C LYS A 87 1.21 5.32 11.99
N TRP A 88 2.51 5.36 11.73
CA TRP A 88 3.21 4.37 10.93
C TRP A 88 3.86 3.31 11.80
N TYR A 89 3.84 2.07 11.30
CA TYR A 89 4.42 0.91 11.94
C TYR A 89 5.28 0.16 10.94
N ARG A 90 6.46 -0.26 11.39
CA ARG A 90 7.29 -1.26 10.71
C ARG A 90 6.88 -2.63 11.19
N MET A 91 6.48 -3.49 10.26
CA MET A 91 6.13 -4.89 10.46
C MET A 91 7.20 -5.74 9.78
N ASP A 92 7.94 -6.49 10.58
CA ASP A 92 9.10 -7.29 10.18
C ASP A 92 8.94 -8.69 10.79
N ASP A 93 8.35 -9.60 10.03
CA ASP A 93 7.90 -10.92 10.46
C ASP A 93 7.06 -10.88 11.76
N SER A 94 7.60 -11.39 12.87
CA SER A 94 6.95 -11.41 14.18
C SER A 94 7.10 -10.11 14.95
N SER A 95 7.86 -9.14 14.45
CA SER A 95 8.16 -7.87 15.10
C SER A 95 7.32 -6.74 14.53
N THR A 96 6.75 -5.92 15.42
CA THR A 96 6.04 -4.70 15.05
C THR A 96 6.52 -3.55 15.92
N SER A 97 6.94 -2.45 15.29
CA SER A 97 7.44 -1.26 15.98
C SER A 97 6.90 0.01 15.35
N ALA A 98 6.48 0.97 16.18
CA ALA A 98 6.11 2.30 15.70
C ALA A 98 7.31 2.99 15.03
N MET A 99 7.05 3.78 13.99
CA MET A 99 8.08 4.53 13.26
C MET A 99 7.58 5.92 12.87
N PRO A 100 8.47 6.92 12.76
CA PRO A 100 8.10 8.24 12.26
C PRO A 100 7.79 8.19 10.75
N GLU A 101 6.88 9.04 10.32
CA GLU A 101 6.47 9.18 8.91
C GLU A 101 7.65 9.52 7.98
N SER A 102 8.63 10.28 8.50
CA SER A 102 9.86 10.65 7.77
C SER A 102 10.68 9.45 7.28
N ASN A 103 10.47 8.26 7.84
CA ASN A 103 11.24 7.06 7.50
C ASN A 103 10.51 6.14 6.51
N VAL A 104 9.29 6.49 6.10
CA VAL A 104 8.48 5.65 5.22
C VAL A 104 9.00 5.69 3.78
N VAL A 105 9.46 6.86 3.33
CA VAL A 105 10.08 7.02 2.01
C VAL A 105 11.52 6.52 2.09
N THR A 106 11.79 5.40 1.40
CA THR A 106 13.06 4.69 1.51
C THR A 106 13.46 4.02 0.20
N SER A 107 14.76 3.84 -0.02
CA SER A 107 15.30 3.22 -1.25
C SER A 107 14.87 1.76 -1.46
N GLU A 108 14.49 1.10 -0.37
CA GLU A 108 14.05 -0.29 -0.26
C GLU A 108 12.58 -0.46 -0.64
N ALA A 109 11.82 0.63 -0.78
CA ALA A 109 10.42 0.58 -1.18
C ALA A 109 10.29 -0.15 -2.52
N TYR A 110 9.42 -1.15 -2.58
CA TYR A 110 9.25 -2.01 -3.75
C TYR A 110 7.81 -2.00 -4.26
N LEU A 111 6.84 -2.21 -3.39
CA LEU A 111 5.41 -2.04 -3.69
C LEU A 111 4.86 -0.88 -2.86
N LEU A 112 4.15 0.03 -3.51
CA LEU A 112 3.42 1.12 -2.87
C LEU A 112 1.93 0.83 -2.96
N PHE A 113 1.24 0.93 -1.84
CA PHE A 113 -0.20 0.72 -1.75
C PHE A 113 -0.90 2.02 -1.38
N TYR A 114 -1.71 2.48 -2.32
CA TYR A 114 -2.45 3.73 -2.27
C TYR A 114 -3.95 3.44 -2.22
N ALA A 115 -4.67 4.10 -1.32
CA ALA A 115 -6.12 4.07 -1.28
C ALA A 115 -6.67 5.39 -1.81
N ARG A 116 -7.69 5.31 -2.66
CA ARG A 116 -8.41 6.49 -3.15
C ARG A 116 -9.05 7.19 -1.95
N ARG A 117 -8.96 8.51 -1.87
CA ARG A 117 -9.55 9.24 -0.74
C ARG A 117 -11.07 9.04 -0.72
N GLY A 118 -11.64 8.78 0.46
CA GLY A 118 -13.04 8.39 0.62
C GLY A 118 -13.30 6.88 0.49
N PHE A 119 -12.31 6.09 0.06
CA PHE A 119 -12.43 4.63 0.02
C PHE A 119 -12.35 4.06 1.44
N GLY A 120 -13.35 3.28 1.84
CA GLY A 120 -13.45 2.70 3.18
C GLY A 120 -14.13 3.60 4.23
N ASP A 121 -14.43 4.87 3.90
CA ASP A 121 -15.19 5.79 4.77
C ASP A 121 -16.70 5.50 4.77
N LYS A 122 -17.16 4.48 4.02
CA LYS A 122 -18.51 3.95 4.19
C LYS A 122 -18.59 3.37 5.61
N PRO A 123 -19.54 3.81 6.45
CA PRO A 123 -19.70 3.20 7.76
C PRO A 123 -19.90 1.71 7.54
N SER A 124 -18.95 0.90 8.02
CA SER A 124 -19.14 -0.54 8.15
C SER A 124 -20.47 -0.71 8.87
N ALA A 125 -21.43 -1.39 8.22
CA ALA A 125 -22.69 -1.73 8.87
C ALA A 125 -22.32 -2.34 10.22
N LYS A 126 -22.90 -1.79 11.31
CA LYS A 126 -22.63 -2.24 12.67
C LYS A 126 -22.66 -3.76 12.65
N VAL A 127 -21.55 -4.40 13.03
CA VAL A 127 -21.52 -5.83 13.29
C VAL A 127 -22.46 -6.03 14.48
N THR A 128 -23.73 -6.34 14.21
CA THR A 128 -24.65 -6.85 15.23
C THR A 128 -24.07 -8.17 15.69
N LYS A 129 -23.66 -8.22 16.95
CA LYS A 129 -23.38 -9.50 17.62
C LYS A 129 -24.62 -10.39 17.43
N PRO A 130 -24.47 -11.66 17.06
CA PRO A 130 -25.62 -12.57 17.05
C PRO A 130 -26.14 -12.67 18.49
N GLU A 131 -27.43 -12.36 18.66
CA GLU A 131 -28.18 -12.68 19.87
C GLU A 131 -28.35 -14.20 19.93
N GLY A 132 -27.92 -14.81 21.04
CA GLY A 132 -28.20 -16.21 21.34
C GLY A 132 -26.98 -17.02 21.77
N GLU A 133 -26.44 -16.74 22.95
CA GLU A 133 -25.79 -17.78 23.75
C GLU A 133 -26.69 -18.02 24.96
N LEU A 134 -27.43 -19.14 24.90
CA LEU A 134 -28.33 -19.58 25.96
C LEU A 134 -27.52 -19.96 27.20
N ASP A 135 -27.91 -19.40 28.35
CA ASP A 135 -27.59 -19.91 29.68
C ASP A 135 -27.90 -21.41 29.80
N LYS A 136 -26.85 -22.23 29.90
CA LYS A 136 -26.81 -23.52 30.61
C LYS A 136 -25.38 -23.59 31.16
N GLU A 137 -25.14 -23.57 32.47
CA GLU A 137 -25.41 -24.71 33.35
C GLU A 137 -25.28 -24.27 34.82
N LYS A 138 -26.35 -24.46 35.60
CA LYS A 138 -26.29 -24.65 37.06
C LYS A 138 -26.77 -26.07 37.35
N THR A 139 -26.24 -26.66 38.42
CA THR A 139 -26.55 -27.97 39.04
C THR A 139 -25.73 -29.13 38.42
N SER A 140 -24.81 -29.78 39.12
CA SER A 140 -24.83 -30.24 40.53
C SER A 140 -23.49 -30.08 41.25
#